data_AF-A0A965L3J9-F1
#
_entry.id   AF-A0A965L3J9-F1
#
_cell.length_a   1.000
_cell.length_b   1.000
_cell.length_c   1.000
_cell.angle_alpha   90.00
_cell.angle_beta   90.00
_cell.angle_gamma   90.00
#
_symmetry.space_group_name_H-M   'P 1'
#
loop_
_entity.id
_entity.type
_entity.pdbx_description
1 polymer ?
#
loop_
_entity_poly.entity_id
_entity_poly.type
_entity_poly.pdbx_seq_one_letter_code
_entity_poly.pdbx_strand_id
1 'polypeptide(L)'
;MNKFFRLSTSLLIFLQGLILVLVLFTDKIHIPLAFLGRLHPLVLHVPIGFGVFLALIFVLKKWIDAQAFQEIFRFLLYLTSIFSAATAIFGMFLSSEGGYDLEQITFHQWAGLGVNWLYVIILFAYEKG
;
A
#
# COMPACT_ATOMS: atom_id res chain seq x y z
N MET A 1 21.51 -1.50 7.26
CA MET A 1 20.35 -1.61 6.35
C MET A 1 20.85 -1.56 4.91
N ASN A 2 20.53 -2.56 4.08
CA ASN A 2 20.97 -2.61 2.68
C ASN A 2 20.50 -1.36 1.91
N LYS A 3 21.26 -0.92 0.89
CA LYS A 3 20.91 0.26 0.07
C LYS A 3 19.49 0.18 -0.49
N PHE A 4 19.07 -1.03 -0.89
CA PHE A 4 17.72 -1.32 -1.36
C PHE A 4 16.65 -0.94 -0.33
N PHE A 5 16.68 -1.50 0.88
CA PHE A 5 15.67 -1.23 1.91
C PHE A 5 15.64 0.25 2.33
N ARG A 6 16.79 0.93 2.32
CA ARG A 6 16.82 2.38 2.58
C ARG A 6 16.08 3.18 1.51
N LEU A 7 16.30 2.85 0.24
CA LEU A 7 15.57 3.46 -0.86
C LEU A 7 14.07 3.15 -0.77
N SER A 8 13.71 1.89 -0.47
CA SER A 8 12.31 1.48 -0.28
C SER A 8 11.62 2.24 0.85
N THR A 9 12.30 2.46 1.99
CA THR A 9 11.76 3.27 3.10
C THR A 9 11.58 4.74 2.67
N SER A 10 12.56 5.34 2.00
CA SER A 10 12.44 6.72 1.49
C SER A 10 11.27 6.86 0.51
N LEU A 11 11.12 5.90 -0.40
CA LEU A 11 10.00 5.86 -1.33
C LEU A 11 8.67 5.73 -0.58
N LEU A 12 8.57 4.84 0.41
CA LEU A 12 7.35 4.65 1.17
C LEU A 12 6.94 5.92 1.93
N ILE A 13 7.89 6.61 2.58
CA ILE A 13 7.64 7.89 3.27
C ILE A 13 7.15 8.95 2.27
N PHE A 14 7.77 9.03 1.11
CA PHE A 14 7.33 9.94 0.04
C PHE A 14 5.90 9.62 -0.40
N LEU A 15 5.55 8.35 -0.61
CA LEU A 15 4.20 7.93 -0.96
C LEU A 15 3.18 8.26 0.12
N GLN A 16 3.52 8.12 1.41
CA GLN A 16 2.65 8.51 2.52
C GLN A 16 2.43 10.03 2.58
N GLY A 17 3.49 10.82 2.34
CA GLY A 17 3.37 12.26 2.21
C GLY A 17 2.46 12.67 1.04
N LEU A 18 2.60 12.01 -0.10
CA LEU A 18 1.74 12.22 -1.26
C LEU A 18 0.29 11.85 -0.96
N ILE A 19 0.03 10.70 -0.34
CA ILE A 19 -1.31 10.29 0.10
C ILE A 19 -1.93 11.34 1.02
N LEU A 20 -1.18 11.81 2.01
CA LEU A 20 -1.66 12.84 2.95
C LEU A 20 -2.04 14.13 2.21
N VAL A 21 -1.23 14.59 1.27
CA VAL A 21 -1.55 15.76 0.44
C VAL A 21 -2.80 15.50 -0.40
N LEU A 22 -2.90 14.35 -1.07
CA LEU A 22 -4.07 14.04 -1.89
C LEU A 22 -5.37 14.01 -1.05
N VAL A 23 -5.34 13.37 0.12
CA VAL A 23 -6.49 13.31 1.03
C VAL A 23 -6.90 14.69 1.53
N LEU A 24 -5.95 15.55 1.92
CA LEU A 24 -6.25 16.89 2.45
C LEU A 24 -6.74 17.88 1.38
N PHE A 25 -6.40 17.65 0.12
CA PHE A 25 -6.67 18.57 -0.98
C PHE A 25 -7.57 17.96 -2.07
N THR A 26 -8.26 16.85 -1.78
CA THR A 26 -9.14 16.15 -2.74
C THR A 26 -10.16 17.10 -3.39
N ASP A 27 -10.78 18.00 -2.63
CA ASP A 27 -11.81 18.92 -3.16
C ASP A 27 -11.24 20.15 -3.88
N LYS A 28 -9.91 20.34 -3.83
CA LYS A 28 -9.23 21.53 -4.35
C LYS A 28 -8.33 21.24 -5.55
N ILE A 29 -7.99 19.97 -5.78
CA ILE A 29 -7.10 19.54 -6.84
C ILE A 29 -7.94 18.93 -7.96
N HIS A 30 -7.91 19.57 -9.13
CA HIS A 30 -8.29 18.88 -10.36
C HIS A 30 -7.16 17.92 -10.71
N ILE A 31 -7.42 16.62 -10.67
CA ILE A 31 -6.43 15.59 -10.96
C ILE A 31 -6.46 15.31 -12.48
N PRO A 32 -5.49 15.80 -13.27
CA PRO A 32 -5.46 15.55 -14.73
C PRO A 32 -5.14 14.08 -15.08
N LEU A 33 -4.86 13.26 -14.06
CA LEU A 33 -4.44 11.86 -14.16
C LEU A 33 -5.57 10.86 -13.86
N ALA A 34 -6.84 11.29 -13.91
CA ALA A 34 -7.98 10.42 -13.59
C ALA A 34 -7.99 9.11 -14.41
N PHE A 35 -7.55 9.15 -15.68
CA PHE A 35 -7.42 7.97 -16.54
C PHE A 35 -6.49 6.88 -15.96
N LEU A 36 -5.43 7.29 -15.23
CA LEU A 36 -4.55 6.35 -14.56
C LEU A 36 -5.28 5.61 -13.44
N GLY A 37 -6.29 6.24 -12.83
CA GLY A 37 -7.13 5.63 -11.81
C GLY A 37 -7.80 4.34 -12.27
N ARG A 38 -8.06 4.15 -13.58
CA ARG A 38 -8.58 2.89 -14.13
C ARG A 38 -7.65 1.70 -13.91
N LEU A 39 -6.37 1.94 -13.59
CA LEU A 39 -5.42 0.89 -13.20
C LEU A 39 -5.59 0.45 -11.75
N HIS A 40 -6.39 1.13 -10.92
CA HIS A 40 -6.62 0.74 -9.53
C HIS A 40 -7.02 -0.74 -9.40
N PRO A 41 -8.01 -1.25 -10.17
CA PRO A 41 -8.33 -2.68 -10.26
C PRO A 41 -7.14 -3.60 -10.57
N LEU A 42 -6.15 -3.17 -11.34
CA LEU A 42 -4.98 -4.00 -11.62
C LEU A 42 -3.97 -3.94 -10.45
N VAL A 43 -3.71 -2.73 -9.96
CA VAL A 43 -2.70 -2.48 -8.94
C VAL A 43 -3.11 -3.08 -7.59
N LEU A 44 -4.41 -3.11 -7.23
CA LEU A 44 -4.85 -3.70 -5.95
C LEU A 44 -4.61 -5.22 -5.84
N HIS A 45 -4.55 -5.95 -6.94
CA HIS A 45 -4.32 -7.39 -6.89
C HIS A 45 -2.90 -7.72 -6.36
N VAL A 46 -1.94 -6.82 -6.58
CA VAL A 46 -0.55 -7.00 -6.14
C VAL A 46 -0.42 -7.03 -4.61
N PRO A 47 -0.85 -6.00 -3.85
CA PRO A 47 -0.78 -6.04 -2.39
C PRO A 47 -1.73 -7.08 -1.78
N ILE A 48 -2.84 -7.44 -2.45
CA ILE A 48 -3.69 -8.56 -2.00
C ILE A 48 -2.92 -9.88 -2.09
N GLY A 49 -2.33 -10.18 -3.25
CA GLY A 49 -1.56 -11.41 -3.46
C GLY A 49 -0.36 -11.50 -2.50
N PHE A 50 0.39 -10.41 -2.33
CA PHE A 50 1.50 -10.38 -1.38
C PHE A 50 1.04 -10.43 0.08
N GLY A 51 -0.10 -9.84 0.44
CA GLY A 51 -0.69 -9.96 1.77
C GLY A 51 -1.10 -11.40 2.11
N VAL A 52 -1.74 -12.10 1.16
CA VAL A 52 -2.03 -13.54 1.30
C VAL A 52 -0.74 -14.33 1.43
N PHE A 53 0.28 -14.02 0.64
CA PHE A 53 1.56 -14.71 0.70
C PHE A 53 2.29 -14.46 2.04
N LEU A 54 2.25 -13.23 2.58
CA LEU A 54 2.76 -12.89 3.90
C LEU A 54 2.11 -13.75 4.99
N ALA A 55 0.78 -13.89 4.96
CA ALA A 55 0.07 -14.75 5.90
C ALA A 55 0.49 -16.22 5.77
N LEU A 56 0.62 -16.71 4.52
CA LEU A 56 1.05 -18.08 4.26
C LEU A 56 2.47 -18.35 4.79
N ILE A 57 3.46 -17.51 4.48
CA ILE A 57 4.83 -17.72 4.98
C ILE A 57 4.90 -17.59 6.50
N PHE A 58 4.07 -16.72 7.10
CA PHE A 58 4.00 -16.58 8.55
C PHE A 58 3.51 -17.86 9.22
N VAL A 59 2.45 -18.47 8.68
CA VAL A 59 1.99 -19.79 9.12
C VAL A 59 3.11 -20.81 8.92
N LEU A 60 3.80 -20.78 7.78
CA LEU A 60 4.85 -21.72 7.43
C LEU A 60 6.21 -21.47 8.12
N LYS A 61 6.31 -20.47 9.00
CA LYS A 61 7.56 -20.04 9.63
C LYS A 61 8.38 -21.17 10.26
N LYS A 62 7.72 -22.17 10.87
CA LYS A 62 8.40 -23.29 11.54
C LYS A 62 9.11 -24.26 10.59
N TRP A 63 8.71 -24.27 9.32
CA TRP A 63 9.26 -25.17 8.29
C TRP A 63 10.25 -24.46 7.36
N ILE A 64 10.49 -23.16 7.58
CA ILE A 64 11.43 -22.35 6.81
C ILE A 64 12.62 -22.03 7.71
N ASP A 65 13.83 -22.06 7.14
CA ASP A 65 15.01 -21.57 7.84
C ASP A 65 14.78 -20.15 8.39
N ALA A 66 15.23 -19.88 9.61
CA ALA A 66 14.92 -18.64 10.30
C ALA A 66 15.47 -17.42 9.55
N GLN A 67 16.67 -17.51 8.98
CA GLN A 67 17.28 -16.41 8.24
C GLN A 67 16.56 -16.21 6.90
N ALA A 68 16.25 -17.29 6.18
CA ALA A 68 15.47 -17.23 4.94
C ALA A 68 14.07 -16.62 5.16
N PHE A 69 13.39 -17.02 6.24
CA PHE A 69 12.08 -16.47 6.61
C PHE A 69 12.16 -14.95 6.81
N GLN A 70 13.14 -14.47 7.59
CA GLN A 70 13.29 -13.05 7.91
C GLN A 70 13.54 -12.21 6.64
N GLU A 71 14.40 -12.69 5.73
CA GLU A 71 14.69 -11.99 4.46
C GLU A 71 13.46 -11.93 3.55
N ILE A 72 12.77 -13.07 3.35
CA ILE A 72 11.59 -13.16 2.48
C ILE A 72 10.43 -12.35 3.04
N PHE A 73 10.15 -12.50 4.34
CA PHE A 73 9.07 -11.80 5.03
C PHE A 73 9.26 -10.29 4.96
N ARG A 74 10.47 -9.82 5.28
CA ARG A 74 10.85 -8.41 5.18
C ARG A 74 10.64 -7.87 3.77
N PHE A 75 11.15 -8.58 2.76
CA PHE A 75 11.05 -8.17 1.37
C PHE A 75 9.59 -8.06 0.90
N LEU A 76 8.76 -9.07 1.20
CA LEU A 76 7.33 -9.05 0.86
C LEU A 76 6.58 -7.95 1.59
N LEU A 77 6.93 -7.65 2.84
CA LEU A 77 6.28 -6.60 3.62
C LEU A 77 6.54 -5.20 3.05
N TYR A 78 7.75 -4.94 2.56
CA TYR A 78 8.06 -3.73 1.80
C TYR A 78 7.26 -3.65 0.49
N LEU A 79 7.23 -4.73 -0.30
CA LEU A 79 6.45 -4.75 -1.54
C LEU A 79 4.96 -4.50 -1.27
N THR A 80 4.38 -5.18 -0.29
CA THR A 80 2.97 -5.02 0.09
C THR A 80 2.66 -3.59 0.53
N SER A 81 3.55 -2.97 1.31
CA SER A 81 3.39 -1.59 1.78
C SER A 81 3.47 -0.57 0.64
N ILE A 82 4.43 -0.73 -0.29
CA ILE A 82 4.59 0.17 -1.44
C ILE A 82 3.42 0.03 -2.41
N PHE A 83 3.02 -1.20 -2.76
CA PHE A 83 1.95 -1.43 -3.72
C PHE A 83 0.56 -1.11 -3.14
N SER A 84 0.34 -1.26 -1.83
CA SER A 84 -0.89 -0.75 -1.20
C SER A 84 -0.95 0.78 -1.23
N ALA A 85 0.19 1.47 -1.07
CA ALA A 85 0.23 2.93 -1.17
C ALA A 85 -0.06 3.39 -2.60
N ALA A 86 0.57 2.74 -3.59
CA ALA A 86 0.26 2.98 -4.99
C ALA A 86 -1.23 2.73 -5.28
N THR A 87 -1.80 1.61 -4.82
CA THR A 87 -3.22 1.28 -4.97
C THR A 87 -4.12 2.39 -4.43
N ALA A 88 -3.83 2.92 -3.24
CA ALA A 88 -4.57 4.03 -2.64
C ALA A 88 -4.52 5.30 -3.50
N ILE A 89 -3.34 5.65 -4.04
CA ILE A 89 -3.16 6.79 -4.95
C ILE A 89 -3.99 6.61 -6.24
N PHE A 90 -3.90 5.44 -6.88
CA PHE A 90 -4.72 5.14 -8.06
C PHE A 90 -6.22 5.17 -7.74
N GLY A 91 -6.63 4.71 -6.54
CA GLY A 91 -8.01 4.78 -6.09
C GLY A 91 -8.52 6.22 -5.93
N MET A 92 -7.69 7.11 -5.38
CA MET A 92 -8.00 8.54 -5.31
C MET A 92 -8.13 9.17 -6.71
N PHE A 93 -7.26 8.79 -7.66
CA PHE A 93 -7.40 9.25 -9.04
C PHE A 93 -8.72 8.76 -9.67
N LEU A 94 -9.09 7.49 -9.44
CA LEU A 94 -10.33 6.92 -9.96
C LEU A 94 -11.58 7.63 -9.40
N SER A 95 -11.57 7.99 -8.12
CA SER A 95 -12.69 8.70 -7.49
C SER A 95 -12.97 10.08 -8.10
N SER A 96 -11.99 10.67 -8.77
CA SER A 96 -12.15 11.98 -9.43
C SER A 96 -12.91 11.91 -10.77
N GLU A 97 -13.13 10.71 -11.34
CA GLU A 97 -13.90 10.56 -12.60
C GLU A 97 -15.42 10.82 -12.42
N GLY A 98 -15.92 10.85 -11.18
CA GLY A 98 -17.36 11.04 -10.90
C GLY A 98 -18.22 9.84 -11.31
N GLY A 99 -19.54 9.95 -11.09
CA GLY A 99 -20.52 8.92 -11.51
C GLY A 99 -20.72 7.75 -10.53
N TYR A 100 -20.19 7.85 -9.32
CA TYR A 100 -20.30 6.83 -8.27
C TYR A 100 -21.08 7.37 -7.06
N ASP A 101 -21.65 6.47 -6.27
CA ASP A 101 -22.33 6.79 -5.01
C ASP A 101 -21.33 7.31 -3.96
N LEU A 102 -21.58 8.51 -3.44
CA LEU A 102 -20.69 9.22 -2.51
C LEU A 102 -20.47 8.44 -1.21
N GLU A 103 -21.48 7.76 -0.68
CA GLU A 103 -21.38 7.05 0.60
C GLU A 103 -20.51 5.80 0.44
N GLN A 104 -20.71 5.04 -0.64
CA GLN A 104 -19.94 3.83 -0.93
C GLN A 104 -18.46 4.15 -1.21
N ILE A 105 -18.19 5.20 -2.00
CA ILE A 105 -16.81 5.62 -2.26
C ILE A 105 -16.11 6.04 -0.97
N THR A 106 -16.78 6.85 -0.14
CA THR A 106 -16.18 7.38 1.09
C THR A 106 -15.74 6.23 1.99
N PHE A 107 -16.64 5.27 2.26
CA PHE A 107 -16.28 4.10 3.07
C PHE A 107 -15.14 3.30 2.45
N HIS A 108 -15.21 3.01 1.15
CA HIS A 108 -14.19 2.23 0.45
C HIS A 108 -12.80 2.90 0.48
N GLN A 109 -12.73 4.21 0.27
CA GLN A 109 -11.50 4.98 0.32
C GLN A 109 -10.85 4.93 1.70
N TRP A 110 -11.62 5.19 2.77
CA TRP A 110 -11.11 5.15 4.13
C TRP A 110 -10.65 3.74 4.53
N ALA A 111 -11.40 2.70 4.14
CA ALA A 111 -10.99 1.32 4.35
C ALA A 111 -9.67 1.00 3.63
N GLY A 112 -9.52 1.41 2.36
CA GLY A 112 -8.29 1.22 1.59
C GLY A 112 -7.08 1.93 2.20
N LEU A 113 -7.26 3.17 2.68
CA LEU A 113 -6.22 3.89 3.42
C LEU A 113 -5.88 3.20 4.73
N GLY A 114 -6.87 2.70 5.47
CA GLY A 114 -6.66 1.93 6.70
C GLY A 114 -5.80 0.68 6.47
N VAL A 115 -6.08 -0.07 5.41
CA VAL A 115 -5.28 -1.25 5.03
C VAL A 115 -3.84 -0.85 4.66
N ASN A 116 -3.66 0.24 3.92
CA ASN A 116 -2.32 0.74 3.59
C ASN A 116 -1.53 1.11 4.87
N TRP A 117 -2.12 1.90 5.76
CA TRP A 117 -1.49 2.29 7.02
C TRP A 117 -1.18 1.09 7.91
N LEU A 118 -2.05 0.08 7.93
CA LEU A 118 -1.80 -1.16 8.66
C LEU A 118 -0.50 -1.84 8.19
N TYR A 119 -0.30 -2.02 6.88
CA TYR A 119 0.94 -2.61 6.37
C TYR A 119 2.18 -1.77 6.70
N VAL A 120 2.06 -0.44 6.60
CA VAL A 120 3.14 0.49 6.95
C VAL A 120 3.50 0.36 8.44
N ILE A 121 2.52 0.32 9.33
CA ILE A 121 2.73 0.16 10.78
C ILE A 121 3.40 -1.18 11.06
N ILE A 122 2.92 -2.27 10.46
CA ILE A 122 3.52 -3.61 10.63
C ILE A 122 4.98 -3.60 10.15
N LEU A 123 5.27 -2.96 9.01
CA LEU A 123 6.65 -2.81 8.51
C LEU A 123 7.56 -2.06 9.49
N PHE A 124 7.12 -0.90 9.99
CA PHE A 124 7.92 -0.12 10.94
C PHE A 124 8.08 -0.82 12.29
N ALA A 125 7.08 -1.58 12.74
CA ALA A 125 7.18 -2.41 13.93
C ALA A 125 8.18 -3.55 13.72
N TYR A 126 8.16 -4.19 12.56
CA TYR A 126 9.08 -5.26 12.18
C TYR A 126 10.53 -4.79 12.07
N GLU A 127 10.80 -3.59 11.53
CA GLU A 127 12.16 -3.04 11.44
C GLU A 127 12.76 -2.61 12.79
N LYS A 128 11.93 -2.43 13.82
CA LYS A 128 12.36 -2.00 15.16
C LYS A 128 12.63 -3.17 16.12
N GLY A 129 12.06 -4.35 15.86
CA GLY A 129 12.23 -5.56 16.67
C GLY A 129 13.46 -6.34 16.25
#